data_AF-A0AAX3P3Q7-F1
#
_entry.id   AF-A0AAX3P3Q7-F1
#
_cell.length_a   1.000
_cell.length_b   1.000
_cell.length_c   1.000
_cell.angle_alpha   90.00
_cell.angle_beta   90.00
_cell.angle_gamma   90.00
#
_symmetry.space_group_name_H-M   'P 1'
#
loop_
_entity.id
_entity.type
_entity.pdbx_description
1 polymer ?
#
loop_
_entity_poly.entity_id
_entity_poly.type
_entity_poly.pdbx_seq_one_letter_code
_entity_poly.pdbx_strand_id
1 'polypeptide(L)'
;MANLQEVVSWEAGIYQLETGDPVLGGPGGVSNKQAQALANRTAYLKKHVDDIEGGNTAAGKANKLSTARNIALAGDVTGQAAFDGSGNISITTTYKNSGVTAGTYRSVTVDAKGNITAGTNPTTLAGYGITDAVPSTQYATEAQKGIASVATQTEVNAGTDDTKFVTAKKLLAWIKQATESVAGMMKVATQEQVDAATDDTVAVTPKKLTSHYKKSNIVGQVSLTQGAPSGAIIEYGRNANGYYVKYADGSVFCEKIIAANSPWTFPVAMLNVHAINVTADGTGPLIATYDSLTASNVNLNCFNMSGQEFITNVSARVSGRWAAE
;
A
#
# COMPACT_ATOMS: atom_id res chain seq x y z
N MET A 1 88.55 80.16 5.90
CA MET A 1 88.57 79.93 7.36
C MET A 1 89.13 78.56 7.62
N ALA A 2 90.08 78.42 8.56
CA ALA A 2 90.64 77.12 8.91
C ALA A 2 89.75 76.45 9.97
N ASN A 3 89.25 75.26 9.68
CA ASN A 3 88.46 74.47 10.63
C ASN A 3 89.40 73.72 11.58
N LEU A 4 88.91 73.44 12.78
CA LEU A 4 89.56 72.53 13.70
C LEU A 4 89.57 71.11 13.08
N GLN A 5 90.70 70.42 13.13
CA GLN A 5 90.84 69.09 12.51
C GLN A 5 90.35 68.03 13.48
N GLU A 6 89.22 67.38 13.18
CA GLU A 6 88.64 66.36 14.04
C GLU A 6 89.34 65.01 13.87
N VAL A 7 89.63 64.34 15.00
CA VAL A 7 90.17 62.99 15.03
C VAL A 7 89.23 62.12 15.86
N VAL A 8 88.81 60.98 15.30
CA VAL A 8 87.95 60.00 16.00
C VAL A 8 88.70 59.39 17.17
N SER A 9 88.58 60.01 18.34
CA SER A 9 89.27 59.60 19.55
C SER A 9 88.49 60.03 20.79
N TRP A 10 88.55 59.20 21.83
CA TRP A 10 87.98 59.53 23.14
C TRP A 10 89.09 59.91 24.11
N GLU A 11 89.28 61.21 24.32
CA GLU A 11 90.29 61.71 25.27
C GLU A 11 89.87 61.38 26.72
N ALA A 12 90.81 60.94 27.55
CA ALA A 12 90.54 60.51 28.93
C ALA A 12 90.00 61.65 29.84
N GLY A 13 90.30 62.91 29.52
CA GLY A 13 89.86 64.10 30.25
C GLY A 13 89.76 65.31 29.32
N ILE A 14 89.11 66.37 29.80
CA ILE A 14 89.09 67.68 29.10
C ILE A 14 90.11 68.56 29.81
N TYR A 15 91.07 69.10 29.05
CA TYR A 15 92.06 70.02 29.61
C TYR A 15 91.38 71.24 30.23
N GLN A 16 91.71 71.61 31.46
CA GLN A 16 91.22 72.85 32.07
C GLN A 16 92.21 73.96 31.74
N LEU A 17 91.71 75.09 31.22
CA LEU A 17 92.57 76.27 31.03
C LEU A 17 92.97 76.82 32.40
N GLU A 18 94.27 76.95 32.61
CA GLU A 18 94.83 77.53 33.81
C GLU A 18 95.08 79.03 33.60
N THR A 19 95.08 79.82 34.68
CA THR A 19 95.25 81.28 34.60
C THR A 19 96.62 81.72 34.05
N GLY A 20 97.60 80.81 34.01
CA GLY A 20 98.94 81.03 33.44
C GLY A 20 99.10 80.57 31.99
N ASP A 21 98.09 79.96 31.39
CA ASP A 21 98.19 79.43 30.03
C ASP A 21 98.17 80.54 28.96
N PRO A 22 99.13 80.57 28.02
CA PRO A 22 99.14 81.55 26.94
C PRO A 22 97.97 81.35 25.97
N VAL A 23 97.38 82.45 25.48
CA VAL A 23 96.28 82.42 24.49
C VAL A 23 96.84 82.07 23.10
N LEU A 24 97.05 80.78 22.87
CA LEU A 24 97.58 80.22 21.63
C LEU A 24 96.47 79.53 20.84
N GLY A 25 96.14 80.09 19.68
CA GLY A 25 95.28 79.46 18.67
C GLY A 25 96.04 78.50 17.75
N GLY A 26 95.38 78.08 16.67
CA GLY A 26 95.93 77.13 15.70
C GLY A 26 95.85 75.65 16.16
N PRO A 27 96.29 74.70 15.31
CA PRO A 27 96.26 73.27 15.63
C PRO A 27 97.07 72.96 16.89
N GLY A 28 96.46 72.33 17.89
CA GLY A 28 97.12 71.97 19.16
C GLY A 28 97.39 73.14 20.12
N GLY A 29 97.01 74.37 19.77
CA GLY A 29 97.13 75.55 20.63
C GLY A 29 96.30 75.45 21.91
N VAL A 30 96.82 75.96 23.03
CA VAL A 30 96.24 75.77 24.38
C VAL A 30 94.79 76.25 24.46
N SER A 31 94.45 77.37 23.80
CA SER A 31 93.08 77.92 23.80
C SER A 31 92.08 77.08 23.02
N ASN A 32 92.54 76.28 22.05
CA ASN A 32 91.68 75.42 21.24
C ASN A 32 91.58 73.98 21.78
N LYS A 33 92.39 73.60 22.79
CA LYS A 33 92.44 72.21 23.31
C LYS A 33 91.09 71.71 23.80
N GLN A 34 90.33 72.53 24.54
CA GLN A 34 89.01 72.15 25.04
C GLN A 34 88.00 71.89 23.91
N ALA A 35 87.95 72.80 22.93
CA ALA A 35 87.10 72.66 21.76
C ALA A 35 87.52 71.47 20.88
N GLN A 36 88.83 71.23 20.74
CA GLN A 36 89.39 70.09 20.04
C GLN A 36 88.99 68.76 20.69
N ALA A 37 89.12 68.66 22.02
CA ALA A 37 88.73 67.49 22.79
C ALA A 37 87.23 67.17 22.63
N LEU A 38 86.38 68.21 22.69
CA LEU A 38 84.93 68.06 22.48
C LEU A 38 84.60 67.63 21.05
N ALA A 39 85.24 68.23 20.05
CA ALA A 39 85.04 67.87 18.64
C ALA A 39 85.47 66.42 18.37
N ASN A 40 86.63 65.99 18.87
CA ASN A 40 87.12 64.62 18.78
C ASN A 40 86.16 63.60 19.43
N ARG A 41 85.65 63.90 20.64
CA ARG A 41 84.66 63.06 21.33
C ARG A 41 83.34 62.99 20.58
N THR A 42 82.89 64.10 20.00
CA THR A 42 81.66 64.15 19.19
C THR A 42 81.83 63.33 17.93
N ALA A 43 82.97 63.42 17.25
CA ALA A 43 83.31 62.58 16.10
C ALA A 43 83.39 61.09 16.48
N TYR A 44 83.95 60.75 17.65
CA TYR A 44 83.96 59.38 18.18
C TYR A 44 82.55 58.84 18.44
N LEU A 45 81.68 59.60 19.12
CA LEU A 45 80.30 59.20 19.39
C LEU A 45 79.48 59.12 18.11
N LYS A 46 79.64 60.07 17.18
CA LYS A 46 78.97 60.04 15.88
C LYS A 46 79.37 58.81 15.09
N LYS A 47 80.68 58.51 15.02
CA LYS A 47 81.16 57.28 14.38
C LYS A 47 80.62 56.03 15.09
N HIS A 48 80.58 56.01 16.42
CA HIS A 48 80.05 54.86 17.16
C HIS A 48 78.55 54.63 16.89
N VAL A 49 77.77 55.71 16.82
CA VAL A 49 76.35 55.66 16.45
C VAL A 49 76.19 55.22 14.99
N ASP A 50 76.95 55.80 14.06
CA ASP A 50 76.92 55.42 12.64
C ASP A 50 77.30 53.96 12.43
N ASP A 51 78.30 53.47 13.17
CA ASP A 51 78.72 52.07 13.11
C ASP A 51 77.63 51.15 13.69
N ILE A 52 76.84 51.58 14.69
CA ILE A 52 75.70 50.81 15.21
C ILE A 52 74.52 50.82 14.22
N GLU A 53 74.16 51.99 13.69
CA GLU A 53 73.05 52.15 12.73
C GLU A 53 73.33 51.44 11.41
N GLY A 54 74.58 51.51 10.93
CA GLY A 54 75.05 50.79 9.74
C GLY A 54 75.31 49.30 9.96
N GLY A 55 75.25 48.82 11.21
CA GLY A 55 75.48 47.41 11.57
C GLY A 55 76.95 46.98 11.57
N ASN A 56 77.90 47.91 11.42
CA ASN A 56 79.34 47.68 11.49
C ASN A 56 79.81 47.32 12.92
N THR A 57 79.12 47.82 13.95
CA THR A 57 79.31 47.46 15.36
C THR A 57 78.03 46.84 15.91
N ALA A 58 78.11 45.60 16.41
CA ALA A 58 76.95 44.95 17.00
C ALA A 58 76.50 45.64 18.29
N ALA A 59 75.24 46.09 18.37
CA ALA A 59 74.64 46.51 19.63
C ALA A 59 74.58 45.31 20.59
N GLY A 60 75.10 45.46 21.82
CA GLY A 60 75.42 44.34 22.70
C GLY A 60 74.32 43.27 22.88
N LYS A 61 73.04 43.67 23.01
CA LYS A 61 71.90 42.72 23.11
C LYS A 61 71.46 42.16 21.76
N ALA A 62 71.65 42.88 20.66
CA ALA A 62 71.32 42.42 19.29
C ALA A 62 72.34 41.39 18.76
N ASN A 63 73.55 41.34 19.33
CA ASN A 63 74.59 40.37 18.95
C ASN A 63 74.18 38.90 19.19
N LYS A 64 73.08 38.63 19.89
CA LYS A 64 72.55 37.26 20.04
C LYS A 64 71.83 36.76 18.80
N LEU A 65 71.33 37.64 17.93
CA LEU A 65 70.66 37.32 16.67
C LEU A 65 71.54 37.57 15.44
N SER A 66 72.76 38.11 15.61
CA SER A 66 73.77 38.20 14.53
C SER A 66 74.16 36.82 13.98
N THR A 67 74.07 35.79 14.82
CA THR A 67 74.01 34.39 14.38
C THR A 67 72.55 33.95 14.35
N ALA A 68 72.06 33.58 13.16
CA ALA A 68 70.69 33.11 12.98
C ALA A 68 70.32 31.99 13.98
N ARG A 69 69.09 32.03 14.48
CA ARG A 69 68.57 31.01 15.42
C ARG A 69 67.54 30.15 14.73
N ASN A 70 67.65 28.85 14.92
CA ASN A 70 66.66 27.92 14.40
C ASN A 70 65.41 27.98 15.29
N ILE A 71 64.30 28.43 14.72
CA ILE A 71 62.98 28.38 15.37
C ILE A 71 62.34 27.05 14.95
N ALA A 72 62.12 26.17 15.91
CA ALA A 72 61.59 24.83 15.66
C ALA A 72 60.20 24.64 16.28
N LEU A 73 59.32 24.00 15.52
CA LEU A 73 58.04 23.46 15.95
C LEU A 73 58.22 21.95 16.20
N ALA A 74 57.68 21.46 17.31
CA ALA A 74 57.76 20.06 17.72
C ALA A 74 56.38 19.51 18.10
N GLY A 75 56.19 18.20 17.97
CA GLY A 75 54.93 17.51 18.25
C GLY A 75 54.26 16.99 16.97
N ASP A 76 52.94 17.14 16.87
CA ASP A 76 52.13 16.63 15.75
C ASP A 76 52.36 17.41 14.45
N VAL A 77 52.79 18.68 14.56
CA VAL A 77 53.29 19.50 13.46
C VAL A 77 54.77 19.76 13.73
N THR A 78 55.63 19.37 12.79
CA THR A 78 57.06 19.61 12.86
C THR A 78 57.50 20.54 11.75
N GLY A 79 58.46 21.41 12.01
CA GLY A 79 59.02 22.31 11.02
C GLY A 79 60.05 23.22 11.67
N GLN A 80 61.02 23.70 10.91
CA GLN A 80 61.99 24.63 11.44
C GLN A 80 62.52 25.58 10.38
N ALA A 81 62.92 26.78 10.78
CA ALA A 81 63.60 27.73 9.92
C ALA A 81 64.56 28.61 10.73
N ALA A 82 65.62 29.07 10.07
CA ALA A 82 66.56 30.02 10.66
C ALA A 82 65.98 31.44 10.60
N PHE A 83 66.07 32.16 11.72
CA PHE A 83 65.66 33.55 11.86
C PHE A 83 66.81 34.41 12.38
N ASP A 84 67.11 35.51 11.70
CA ASP A 84 68.13 36.50 12.08
C ASP A 84 67.57 37.92 12.25
N GLY A 85 66.26 38.12 12.05
CA GLY A 85 65.61 39.42 12.17
C GLY A 85 65.74 40.34 10.96
N SER A 86 66.39 39.90 9.87
CA SER A 86 66.52 40.68 8.64
C SER A 86 65.19 40.87 7.87
N GLY A 87 64.22 39.99 8.10
CA GLY A 87 62.90 40.06 7.49
C GLY A 87 61.97 38.95 7.95
N ASN A 88 60.80 38.87 7.32
CA ASN A 88 59.83 37.83 7.57
C ASN A 88 60.35 36.46 7.10
N ILE A 89 60.06 35.42 7.86
CA ILE A 89 60.36 34.03 7.50
C ILE A 89 59.09 33.19 7.48
N SER A 90 59.08 32.12 6.69
CA SER A 90 58.03 31.09 6.71
C SER A 90 58.62 29.78 7.21
N ILE A 91 57.95 29.13 8.16
CA ILE A 91 58.33 27.78 8.60
C ILE A 91 57.50 26.80 7.78
N THR A 92 58.14 26.11 6.84
CA THR A 92 57.52 24.97 6.17
C THR A 92 57.29 23.87 7.19
N THR A 93 56.04 23.41 7.30
CA THR A 93 55.65 22.40 8.26
C THR A 93 55.29 21.09 7.60
N THR A 94 55.46 20.01 8.33
CA THR A 94 54.97 18.69 8.02
C THR A 94 54.06 18.27 9.17
N TYR A 95 52.82 17.88 8.83
CA TYR A 95 51.92 17.25 9.79
C TYR A 95 52.20 15.75 9.82
N LYS A 96 52.34 15.19 11.02
CA LYS A 96 52.54 13.75 11.18
C LYS A 96 51.31 13.00 10.69
N ASN A 97 51.49 11.99 9.85
CA ASN A 97 50.39 11.13 9.40
C ASN A 97 49.63 10.56 10.62
N SER A 98 48.31 10.59 10.54
CA SER A 98 47.44 10.04 11.60
C SER A 98 47.58 8.52 11.78
N GLY A 99 48.24 7.84 10.84
CA GLY A 99 48.37 6.37 10.80
C GLY A 99 47.24 5.68 10.03
N VAL A 100 46.18 6.42 9.67
CA VAL A 100 45.08 5.90 8.84
C VAL A 100 45.46 6.00 7.37
N THR A 101 45.33 4.89 6.63
CA THR A 101 45.56 4.86 5.18
C THR A 101 44.59 5.81 4.47
N ALA A 102 45.10 6.60 3.53
CA ALA A 102 44.28 7.51 2.73
C ALA A 102 43.17 6.74 1.98
N GLY A 103 41.93 7.18 2.13
CA GLY A 103 40.77 6.54 1.53
C GLY A 103 39.47 7.09 2.08
N THR A 104 38.36 6.60 1.52
CA THR A 104 37.01 6.94 1.98
C THR A 104 36.57 5.94 3.04
N TYR A 105 36.11 6.45 4.19
CA TYR A 105 35.58 5.64 5.29
C TYR A 105 34.14 6.02 5.59
N ARG A 106 33.30 5.03 5.88
CA ARG A 106 31.90 5.22 6.28
C ARG A 106 31.73 5.40 7.79
N SER A 107 32.73 5.01 8.58
CA SER A 107 32.81 5.24 10.02
C SER A 107 34.26 5.49 10.42
N VAL A 108 34.48 6.41 11.37
CA VAL A 108 35.80 6.79 11.87
C VAL A 108 35.85 6.71 13.38
N THR A 109 36.99 6.30 13.93
CA THR A 109 37.29 6.38 15.35
C THR A 109 38.20 7.57 15.58
N VAL A 110 37.90 8.36 16.61
CA VAL A 110 38.69 9.54 16.98
C VAL A 110 39.30 9.37 18.36
N ASP A 111 40.49 9.95 18.56
CA ASP A 111 41.05 10.11 19.90
C ASP A 111 40.37 11.25 20.68
N ALA A 112 40.80 11.45 21.94
CA ALA A 112 40.29 12.53 22.78
C ALA A 112 40.59 13.95 22.24
N LYS A 113 41.52 14.08 21.28
CA LYS A 113 41.86 15.35 20.62
C LYS A 113 41.08 15.56 19.32
N GLY A 114 40.29 14.58 18.87
CA GLY A 114 39.53 14.62 17.63
C GLY A 114 40.31 14.17 16.39
N ASN A 115 41.52 13.62 16.54
CA ASN A 115 42.27 13.05 15.42
C ASN A 115 41.69 11.69 15.04
N ILE A 116 41.57 11.42 13.74
CA ILE A 116 41.10 10.13 13.25
C ILE A 116 42.21 9.08 13.46
N THR A 117 41.92 8.05 14.26
CA THR A 117 42.88 6.97 14.63
C THR A 117 42.60 5.66 13.91
N ALA A 118 41.38 5.44 13.44
CA ALA A 118 41.01 4.30 12.61
C ALA A 118 39.79 4.65 11.74
N GLY A 119 39.61 3.92 10.65
CA GLY A 119 38.44 4.02 9.79
C GLY A 119 37.94 2.64 9.37
N THR A 120 36.63 2.47 9.29
CA THR A 120 35.98 1.23 8.83
C THR A 120 34.91 1.53 7.78
N ASN A 121 34.58 0.51 6.98
CA ASN A 121 33.55 0.59 5.94
C ASN A 121 32.44 -0.45 6.17
N PRO A 122 31.56 -0.26 7.17
CA PRO A 122 30.47 -1.18 7.42
C PRO A 122 29.54 -1.33 6.21
N THR A 123 29.04 -2.54 6.00
CA THR A 123 28.05 -2.87 4.96
C THR A 123 26.76 -3.42 5.55
N THR A 124 26.70 -3.63 6.86
CA THR A 124 25.56 -4.21 7.59
C THR A 124 25.03 -3.24 8.63
N LEU A 125 23.75 -3.37 8.98
CA LEU A 125 23.10 -2.59 10.05
C LEU A 125 23.86 -2.74 11.38
N ALA A 126 24.26 -3.96 11.73
CA ALA A 126 25.04 -4.25 12.93
C ALA A 126 26.42 -3.56 12.91
N GLY A 127 27.09 -3.50 11.75
CA GLY A 127 28.36 -2.79 11.63
C GLY A 127 28.23 -1.27 11.78
N TYR A 128 27.02 -0.72 11.54
CA TYR A 128 26.68 0.66 11.85
C TYR A 128 26.14 0.87 13.27
N GLY A 129 25.92 -0.20 14.05
CA GLY A 129 25.29 -0.12 15.37
C GLY A 129 23.80 0.23 15.35
N ILE A 130 23.12 0.03 14.22
CA ILE A 130 21.68 0.31 14.08
C ILE A 130 20.89 -0.86 14.70
N THR A 131 20.14 -0.60 15.77
CA THR A 131 19.42 -1.63 16.56
C THR A 131 17.90 -1.61 16.39
N ASP A 132 17.34 -0.57 15.77
CA ASP A 132 15.91 -0.34 15.60
C ASP A 132 15.39 -0.73 14.20
N ALA A 133 16.29 -1.13 13.30
CA ALA A 133 15.96 -1.60 11.97
C ALA A 133 15.60 -3.10 11.97
N VAL A 134 14.58 -3.47 11.18
CA VAL A 134 14.22 -4.86 10.92
C VAL A 134 15.18 -5.45 9.87
N PRO A 135 15.92 -6.54 10.16
CA PRO A 135 16.79 -7.19 9.17
C PRO A 135 16.00 -7.76 8.00
N SER A 136 16.60 -7.77 6.81
CA SER A 136 15.98 -8.37 5.60
C SER A 136 15.76 -9.89 5.71
N THR A 137 16.37 -10.54 6.70
CA THR A 137 16.20 -11.97 6.99
C THR A 137 15.07 -12.25 7.98
N GLN A 138 14.46 -11.21 8.57
CA GLN A 138 13.43 -11.36 9.58
C GLN A 138 12.03 -11.19 8.96
N TYR A 139 11.38 -12.32 8.70
CA TYR A 139 9.99 -12.32 8.26
C TYR A 139 9.04 -11.93 9.40
N ALA A 140 7.92 -11.29 9.05
CA ALA A 140 6.85 -11.04 10.01
C ALA A 140 6.23 -12.36 10.48
N THR A 141 5.90 -12.43 11.77
CA THR A 141 5.17 -13.55 12.37
C THR A 141 4.01 -13.00 13.21
N GLU A 142 3.11 -13.86 13.67
CA GLU A 142 2.01 -13.44 14.56
C GLU A 142 2.49 -12.79 15.87
N ALA A 143 3.70 -13.14 16.33
CA ALA A 143 4.27 -12.64 17.58
C ALA A 143 5.23 -11.45 17.40
N GLN A 144 5.81 -11.28 16.20
CA GLN A 144 6.90 -10.34 15.97
C GLN A 144 6.75 -9.58 14.66
N LYS A 145 6.97 -8.25 14.73
CA LYS A 145 7.06 -7.40 13.53
C LYS A 145 8.24 -7.86 12.67
N GLY A 146 8.04 -7.82 11.35
CA GLY A 146 9.06 -8.19 10.37
C GLY A 146 8.70 -7.65 9.00
N ILE A 147 9.41 -8.10 7.97
CA ILE A 147 9.05 -7.84 6.58
C ILE A 147 8.30 -9.03 5.99
N ALA A 148 7.43 -8.80 5.01
CA ALA A 148 6.79 -9.88 4.28
C ALA A 148 6.70 -9.54 2.80
N SER A 149 6.88 -10.56 1.96
CA SER A 149 6.79 -10.39 0.52
C SER A 149 5.34 -10.47 0.06
N VAL A 150 5.09 -9.97 -1.14
CA VAL A 150 3.77 -10.04 -1.77
C VAL A 150 3.59 -11.42 -2.40
N ALA A 151 2.53 -12.15 -2.03
CA ALA A 151 2.24 -13.48 -2.57
C ALA A 151 1.97 -13.44 -4.08
N THR A 152 2.26 -14.51 -4.82
CA THR A 152 1.87 -14.73 -6.21
C THR A 152 0.46 -15.32 -6.29
N GLN A 153 -0.17 -15.32 -7.48
CA GLN A 153 -1.51 -15.92 -7.61
C GLN A 153 -1.51 -17.43 -7.34
N THR A 154 -0.45 -18.13 -7.74
CA THR A 154 -0.30 -19.57 -7.49
C THR A 154 -0.22 -19.86 -5.99
N GLU A 155 0.57 -19.08 -5.25
CA GLU A 155 0.70 -19.22 -3.79
C GLU A 155 -0.62 -18.94 -3.08
N VAL A 156 -1.35 -17.88 -3.48
CA VAL A 156 -2.67 -17.57 -2.93
C VAL A 156 -3.67 -18.69 -3.21
N ASN A 157 -3.65 -19.29 -4.41
CA ASN A 157 -4.52 -20.41 -4.74
C ASN A 157 -4.16 -21.69 -3.97
N ALA A 158 -2.88 -21.90 -3.64
CA ALA A 158 -2.42 -23.04 -2.84
C ALA A 158 -2.77 -22.88 -1.35
N GLY A 159 -2.71 -21.66 -0.82
CA GLY A 159 -3.16 -21.33 0.54
C GLY A 159 -2.31 -21.93 1.67
N THR A 160 -1.04 -22.26 1.40
CA THR A 160 -0.15 -22.92 2.37
C THR A 160 0.87 -22.01 3.03
N ASP A 161 1.20 -20.88 2.39
CA ASP A 161 2.26 -19.96 2.84
C ASP A 161 1.66 -18.78 3.60
N ASP A 162 2.00 -18.69 4.89
CA ASP A 162 1.56 -17.63 5.81
C ASP A 162 2.58 -16.49 5.96
N THR A 163 3.70 -16.56 5.22
CA THR A 163 4.78 -15.55 5.31
C THR A 163 4.59 -14.36 4.36
N LYS A 164 3.45 -14.28 3.66
CA LYS A 164 3.21 -13.33 2.57
C LYS A 164 1.88 -12.62 2.66
N PHE A 165 1.84 -11.36 2.21
CA PHE A 165 0.60 -10.59 2.15
C PHE A 165 -0.13 -10.76 0.80
N VAL A 166 -1.47 -10.81 0.86
CA VAL A 166 -2.36 -10.83 -0.30
C VAL A 166 -2.68 -9.39 -0.73
N THR A 167 -2.63 -9.12 -2.04
CA THR A 167 -3.01 -7.81 -2.60
C THR A 167 -4.45 -7.82 -3.10
N ALA A 168 -5.07 -6.63 -3.24
CA ALA A 168 -6.44 -6.49 -3.76
C ALA A 168 -6.67 -7.23 -5.10
N LYS A 169 -5.68 -7.19 -6.01
CA LYS A 169 -5.75 -7.93 -7.29
C LYS A 169 -5.88 -9.45 -7.10
N LYS A 170 -5.20 -10.02 -6.11
CA LYS A 170 -5.22 -11.47 -5.83
C LYS A 170 -6.48 -11.88 -5.10
N LEU A 171 -6.96 -11.02 -4.19
CA LEU A 171 -8.26 -11.21 -3.56
C LEU A 171 -9.38 -11.21 -4.60
N LEU A 172 -9.36 -10.25 -5.55
CA LEU A 172 -10.33 -10.20 -6.64
C LEU A 172 -10.25 -11.45 -7.53
N ALA A 173 -9.05 -11.97 -7.82
CA ALA A 173 -8.88 -13.19 -8.61
C ALA A 173 -9.33 -14.48 -7.89
N TRP A 174 -9.42 -14.45 -6.56
CA TRP A 174 -9.98 -15.55 -5.77
C TRP A 174 -11.52 -15.59 -5.84
N ILE A 175 -12.16 -14.48 -6.20
CA ILE A 175 -13.60 -14.43 -6.49
C ILE A 175 -13.84 -15.11 -7.84
N LYS A 176 -14.05 -16.43 -7.80
CA LYS A 176 -14.39 -17.24 -8.99
C LYS A 176 -15.88 -17.50 -9.05
N GLN A 177 -16.42 -17.53 -10.26
CA GLN A 177 -17.78 -18.00 -10.52
C GLN A 177 -17.86 -19.49 -10.15
N ALA A 178 -18.88 -19.86 -9.36
CA ALA A 178 -19.12 -21.26 -9.02
C ALA A 178 -19.54 -22.07 -10.24
N THR A 179 -19.16 -23.35 -10.28
CA THR A 179 -19.63 -24.36 -11.23
C THR A 179 -19.98 -25.65 -10.48
N GLU A 180 -20.53 -26.65 -11.18
CA GLU A 180 -20.85 -27.96 -10.57
C GLU A 180 -19.63 -28.68 -9.97
N SER A 181 -18.42 -28.37 -10.45
CA SER A 181 -17.16 -29.00 -10.03
C SER A 181 -16.25 -28.08 -9.20
N VAL A 182 -16.53 -26.78 -9.15
CA VAL A 182 -15.68 -25.78 -8.50
C VAL A 182 -16.51 -24.91 -7.57
N ALA A 183 -16.21 -24.98 -6.27
CA ALA A 183 -16.78 -24.06 -5.30
C ALA A 183 -16.41 -22.61 -5.65
N GLY A 184 -17.39 -21.71 -5.58
CA GLY A 184 -17.20 -20.31 -5.91
C GLY A 184 -18.37 -19.45 -5.46
N MET A 185 -18.41 -18.22 -5.97
CA MET A 185 -19.49 -17.27 -5.73
C MET A 185 -20.52 -17.39 -6.85
N MET A 186 -21.81 -17.34 -6.50
CA MET A 186 -22.90 -17.27 -7.47
C MET A 186 -23.58 -15.90 -7.42
N LYS A 187 -23.96 -15.39 -8.59
CA LYS A 187 -24.89 -14.26 -8.66
C LYS A 187 -26.31 -14.76 -8.45
N VAL A 188 -27.14 -13.92 -7.84
CA VAL A 188 -28.59 -14.16 -7.74
C VAL A 188 -29.26 -13.94 -9.10
N ALA A 189 -30.03 -14.93 -9.58
CA ALA A 189 -30.71 -14.89 -10.87
C ALA A 189 -31.71 -13.72 -10.98
N THR A 190 -31.91 -13.16 -12.17
CA THR A 190 -33.06 -12.30 -12.50
C THR A 190 -34.31 -13.14 -12.69
N GLN A 191 -35.51 -12.53 -12.73
CA GLN A 191 -36.74 -13.30 -13.00
C GLN A 191 -36.70 -13.91 -14.41
N GLU A 192 -36.25 -13.13 -15.41
CA GLU A 192 -36.09 -13.59 -16.79
C GLU A 192 -35.16 -14.81 -16.92
N GLN A 193 -34.06 -14.84 -16.16
CA GLN A 193 -33.15 -16.00 -16.15
C GLN A 193 -33.84 -17.26 -15.58
N VAL A 194 -34.67 -17.10 -14.54
CA VAL A 194 -35.42 -18.22 -13.96
C VAL A 194 -36.53 -18.68 -14.91
N ASP A 195 -37.23 -17.76 -15.58
CA ASP A 195 -38.26 -18.07 -16.57
C ASP A 195 -37.68 -18.79 -17.80
N ALA A 196 -36.48 -18.41 -18.25
CA ALA A 196 -35.80 -19.03 -19.37
C ALA A 196 -35.21 -20.42 -19.01
N ALA A 197 -34.84 -20.64 -17.75
CA ALA A 197 -34.32 -21.91 -17.22
C ALA A 197 -33.11 -22.48 -17.98
N THR A 198 -32.20 -21.62 -18.45
CA THR A 198 -31.00 -22.02 -19.23
C THR A 198 -29.66 -21.78 -18.53
N ASP A 199 -29.61 -20.91 -17.52
CA ASP A 199 -28.37 -20.48 -16.86
C ASP A 199 -28.13 -21.30 -15.57
N ASP A 200 -27.05 -22.08 -15.56
CA ASP A 200 -26.62 -22.93 -14.45
C ASP A 200 -25.62 -22.24 -13.50
N THR A 201 -25.28 -20.97 -13.75
CA THR A 201 -24.28 -20.20 -13.00
C THR A 201 -24.89 -19.31 -11.92
N VAL A 202 -26.21 -19.30 -11.79
CA VAL A 202 -26.95 -18.37 -10.92
C VAL A 202 -27.77 -19.08 -9.85
N ALA A 203 -27.88 -18.45 -8.68
CA ALA A 203 -28.69 -18.93 -7.58
C ALA A 203 -30.14 -18.42 -7.68
N VAL A 204 -31.11 -19.34 -7.61
CA VAL A 204 -32.54 -19.02 -7.50
C VAL A 204 -32.89 -18.67 -6.05
N THR A 205 -33.59 -17.56 -5.83
CA THR A 205 -34.06 -17.18 -4.49
C THR A 205 -35.50 -17.61 -4.26
N PRO A 206 -35.97 -17.75 -3.00
CA PRO A 206 -37.36 -18.08 -2.71
C PRO A 206 -38.38 -17.18 -3.42
N LYS A 207 -38.09 -15.88 -3.54
CA LYS A 207 -38.94 -14.91 -4.27
C LYS A 207 -39.19 -15.34 -5.73
N LYS A 208 -38.18 -15.83 -6.43
CA LYS A 208 -38.29 -16.24 -7.84
C LYS A 208 -38.90 -17.63 -7.96
N LEU A 209 -38.57 -18.54 -7.05
CA LEU A 209 -39.22 -19.84 -6.98
C LEU A 209 -40.75 -19.72 -6.78
N THR A 210 -41.19 -18.80 -5.92
CA THR A 210 -42.61 -18.53 -5.68
C THR A 210 -43.32 -17.82 -6.85
N SER A 211 -42.59 -17.33 -7.84
CA SER A 211 -43.18 -16.80 -9.07
C SER A 211 -43.78 -17.93 -9.91
N HIS A 212 -43.09 -19.07 -9.99
CA HIS A 212 -43.53 -20.24 -10.76
C HIS A 212 -44.47 -21.17 -10.00
N TYR A 213 -44.22 -21.41 -8.71
CA TYR A 213 -45.07 -22.28 -7.89
C TYR A 213 -45.49 -21.57 -6.60
N LYS A 214 -46.71 -21.04 -6.59
CA LYS A 214 -47.37 -20.50 -5.38
C LYS A 214 -48.82 -20.97 -5.31
N LYS A 215 -49.39 -21.00 -4.10
CA LYS A 215 -50.79 -21.43 -3.90
C LYS A 215 -51.78 -20.71 -4.83
N SER A 216 -51.50 -19.46 -5.21
CA SER A 216 -52.37 -18.65 -6.08
C SER A 216 -52.25 -18.95 -7.58
N ASN A 217 -51.28 -19.74 -8.05
CA ASN A 217 -51.11 -20.06 -9.48
C ASN A 217 -51.23 -21.57 -9.78
N ILE A 218 -51.36 -22.40 -8.76
CA ILE A 218 -51.65 -23.84 -8.91
C ILE A 218 -53.08 -24.03 -9.44
N VAL A 219 -54.03 -23.25 -8.91
CA VAL A 219 -55.44 -23.29 -9.33
C VAL A 219 -55.78 -22.04 -10.13
N GLY A 220 -56.31 -22.22 -11.33
CA GLY A 220 -56.66 -21.15 -12.26
C GLY A 220 -57.16 -21.73 -13.59
N GLN A 221 -57.30 -20.89 -14.61
CA GLN A 221 -57.68 -21.37 -15.95
C GLN A 221 -56.56 -22.30 -16.48
N VAL A 222 -56.94 -23.52 -16.84
CA VAL A 222 -56.07 -24.51 -17.47
C VAL A 222 -56.19 -24.33 -18.98
N SER A 223 -55.06 -24.17 -19.64
CA SER A 223 -54.97 -24.08 -21.10
C SER A 223 -53.85 -24.97 -21.63
N LEU A 224 -54.00 -25.39 -22.88
CA LEU A 224 -53.07 -26.24 -23.61
C LEU A 224 -52.79 -25.58 -24.95
N THR A 225 -51.52 -25.42 -25.29
CA THR A 225 -51.10 -24.94 -26.61
C THR A 225 -50.22 -26.02 -27.21
N GLN A 226 -50.64 -26.63 -28.32
CA GLN A 226 -49.92 -27.73 -28.98
C GLN A 226 -49.55 -28.90 -28.05
N GLY A 227 -50.42 -29.20 -27.07
CA GLY A 227 -50.20 -30.26 -26.09
C GLY A 227 -49.29 -29.90 -24.92
N ALA A 228 -48.75 -28.68 -24.87
CA ALA A 228 -48.02 -28.16 -23.73
C ALA A 228 -48.96 -27.32 -22.82
N PRO A 229 -48.96 -27.52 -21.50
CA PRO A 229 -49.67 -26.65 -20.57
C PRO A 229 -49.21 -25.21 -20.71
N SER A 230 -50.15 -24.29 -20.96
CA SER A 230 -49.88 -22.85 -21.07
C SER A 230 -50.56 -22.02 -19.96
N GLY A 231 -51.34 -22.68 -19.09
CA GLY A 231 -52.11 -22.07 -18.00
C GLY A 231 -51.76 -22.66 -16.63
N ALA A 232 -52.73 -22.63 -15.71
CA ALA A 232 -52.60 -23.25 -14.38
C ALA A 232 -52.53 -24.78 -14.46
N ILE A 233 -52.20 -25.44 -13.34
CA ILE A 233 -52.13 -26.90 -13.27
C ILE A 233 -53.53 -27.52 -13.16
N ILE A 234 -54.42 -26.87 -12.39
CA ILE A 234 -55.77 -27.37 -12.11
C ILE A 234 -56.79 -26.23 -12.28
N GLU A 235 -57.88 -26.50 -12.96
CA GLU A 235 -59.05 -25.61 -13.06
C GLU A 235 -60.21 -26.27 -12.35
N TYR A 236 -60.79 -25.60 -11.37
CA TYR A 236 -62.03 -26.02 -10.73
C TYR A 236 -63.13 -25.03 -11.07
N GLY A 237 -64.27 -25.51 -11.56
CA GLY A 237 -65.38 -24.63 -11.88
C GLY A 237 -66.75 -25.28 -11.69
N ARG A 238 -67.76 -24.42 -11.69
CA ARG A 238 -69.18 -24.80 -11.61
C ARG A 238 -69.99 -23.89 -12.52
N ASN A 239 -70.90 -24.47 -13.28
CA ASN A 239 -71.93 -23.74 -14.02
C ASN A 239 -73.29 -24.45 -13.83
N ALA A 240 -74.32 -24.01 -14.56
CA ALA A 240 -75.65 -24.64 -14.52
C ALA A 240 -75.64 -26.13 -14.93
N ASN A 241 -74.59 -26.56 -15.64
CA ASN A 241 -74.37 -27.90 -16.15
C ASN A 241 -73.59 -28.79 -15.18
N GLY A 242 -73.17 -28.32 -14.00
CA GLY A 242 -72.50 -29.15 -12.99
C GLY A 242 -71.13 -28.60 -12.57
N TYR A 243 -70.38 -29.43 -11.86
CA TYR A 243 -69.01 -29.17 -11.42
C TYR A 243 -68.02 -29.79 -12.37
N TYR A 244 -66.83 -29.21 -12.49
CA TYR A 244 -65.73 -29.81 -13.22
C TYR A 244 -64.36 -29.54 -12.62
N VAL A 245 -63.42 -30.42 -12.93
CA VAL A 245 -61.99 -30.27 -12.70
C VAL A 245 -61.25 -30.55 -14.00
N LYS A 246 -60.56 -29.56 -14.57
CA LYS A 246 -59.59 -29.80 -15.64
C LYS A 246 -58.19 -29.89 -15.06
N TYR A 247 -57.36 -30.71 -15.66
CA TYR A 247 -55.95 -30.83 -15.36
C TYR A 247 -55.12 -30.43 -16.58
N ALA A 248 -53.94 -29.87 -16.31
CA ALA A 248 -52.96 -29.47 -17.32
C ALA A 248 -52.49 -30.62 -18.20
N ASP A 249 -52.63 -31.88 -17.75
CA ASP A 249 -52.33 -33.05 -18.57
C ASP A 249 -53.34 -33.29 -19.70
N GLY A 250 -54.47 -32.56 -19.71
CA GLY A 250 -55.57 -32.68 -20.67
C GLY A 250 -56.76 -33.51 -20.17
N SER A 251 -56.73 -34.03 -18.93
CA SER A 251 -57.86 -34.76 -18.34
C SER A 251 -58.92 -33.82 -17.74
N VAL A 252 -60.19 -34.23 -17.81
CA VAL A 252 -61.30 -33.52 -17.17
C VAL A 252 -62.23 -34.49 -16.46
N PHE A 253 -62.74 -34.06 -15.32
CA PHE A 253 -63.80 -34.72 -14.57
C PHE A 253 -64.99 -33.77 -14.48
N CYS A 254 -66.18 -34.27 -14.73
CA CYS A 254 -67.42 -33.53 -14.56
C CYS A 254 -68.37 -34.31 -13.65
N GLU A 255 -69.11 -33.60 -12.80
CA GLU A 255 -70.07 -34.16 -11.87
C GLU A 255 -71.37 -33.34 -11.85
N LYS A 256 -72.52 -34.02 -11.78
CA LYS A 256 -73.80 -33.39 -11.49
C LYS A 256 -74.77 -34.37 -10.82
N ILE A 257 -75.58 -33.84 -9.92
CA ILE A 257 -76.81 -34.48 -9.46
C ILE A 257 -77.97 -33.83 -10.23
N ILE A 258 -78.77 -34.62 -10.92
CA ILE A 258 -79.90 -34.17 -11.73
C ILE A 258 -81.09 -35.11 -11.55
N ALA A 259 -82.30 -34.63 -11.83
CA ALA A 259 -83.47 -35.49 -11.88
C ALA A 259 -83.27 -36.61 -12.91
N ALA A 260 -83.71 -37.83 -12.56
CA ALA A 260 -83.72 -38.99 -13.44
C ALA A 260 -84.58 -38.71 -14.69
N ASN A 261 -84.30 -39.46 -15.75
CA ASN A 261 -84.98 -39.42 -17.03
C ASN A 261 -84.87 -38.02 -17.68
N SER A 262 -83.71 -37.39 -17.49
CA SER A 262 -83.39 -36.06 -18.02
C SER A 262 -82.02 -36.05 -18.70
N PRO A 263 -81.85 -35.26 -19.77
CA PRO A 263 -80.53 -35.08 -20.38
C PRO A 263 -79.62 -34.25 -19.48
N TRP A 264 -78.37 -34.68 -19.36
CA TRP A 264 -77.31 -33.93 -18.73
C TRP A 264 -76.30 -33.44 -19.77
N THR A 265 -76.26 -32.14 -20.01
CA THR A 265 -75.16 -31.48 -20.73
C THR A 265 -73.96 -31.31 -19.81
N PHE A 266 -72.77 -31.72 -20.23
CA PHE A 266 -71.54 -31.57 -19.46
C PHE A 266 -71.16 -30.10 -19.29
N PRO A 267 -70.57 -29.72 -18.14
CA PRO A 267 -70.12 -28.37 -17.89
C PRO A 267 -68.90 -27.96 -18.74
N VAL A 268 -68.14 -28.95 -19.26
CA VAL A 268 -67.03 -28.79 -20.20
C VAL A 268 -67.18 -29.85 -21.29
N ALA A 269 -67.11 -29.45 -22.56
CA ALA A 269 -67.13 -30.39 -23.67
C ALA A 269 -65.84 -31.22 -23.71
N MET A 270 -65.98 -32.53 -23.90
CA MET A 270 -64.88 -33.47 -23.98
C MET A 270 -64.58 -33.81 -25.44
N LEU A 271 -63.31 -33.94 -25.82
CA LEU A 271 -62.93 -34.53 -27.10
C LEU A 271 -63.28 -36.02 -27.14
N ASN A 272 -63.02 -36.71 -26.03
CA ASN A 272 -63.34 -38.12 -25.85
C ASN A 272 -63.75 -38.36 -24.39
N VAL A 273 -64.81 -39.13 -24.20
CA VAL A 273 -65.23 -39.63 -22.89
C VAL A 273 -64.52 -40.95 -22.61
N HIS A 274 -63.86 -41.07 -21.47
CA HIS A 274 -63.19 -42.30 -21.05
C HIS A 274 -64.10 -43.20 -20.22
N ALA A 275 -64.82 -42.62 -19.26
CA ALA A 275 -65.69 -43.39 -18.36
C ALA A 275 -66.80 -42.51 -17.80
N ILE A 276 -67.96 -43.11 -17.55
CA ILE A 276 -69.08 -42.52 -16.84
C ILE A 276 -69.57 -43.48 -15.75
N ASN A 277 -69.85 -42.93 -14.57
CA ASN A 277 -70.45 -43.63 -13.45
C ASN A 277 -71.75 -42.92 -13.09
N VAL A 278 -72.82 -43.69 -12.92
CA VAL A 278 -74.16 -43.19 -12.58
C VAL A 278 -74.67 -43.92 -11.36
N THR A 279 -75.33 -43.20 -10.45
CA THR A 279 -75.86 -43.76 -9.21
C THR A 279 -77.19 -43.09 -8.91
N ALA A 280 -78.22 -43.89 -8.64
CA ALA A 280 -79.53 -43.38 -8.25
C ALA A 280 -79.51 -43.05 -6.75
N ASP A 281 -79.91 -41.82 -6.41
CA ASP A 281 -80.13 -41.38 -5.05
C ASP A 281 -81.59 -41.67 -4.71
N GLY A 282 -81.87 -42.71 -3.94
CA GLY A 282 -83.25 -43.06 -3.58
C GLY A 282 -83.31 -44.14 -2.50
N THR A 283 -84.52 -44.41 -2.00
CA THR A 283 -84.75 -45.49 -1.03
C THR A 283 -85.25 -46.74 -1.75
N GLY A 284 -84.63 -47.89 -1.46
CA GLY A 284 -84.94 -49.17 -2.10
C GLY A 284 -84.06 -49.50 -3.31
N PRO A 285 -84.22 -50.70 -3.88
CA PRO A 285 -83.42 -51.17 -5.01
C PRO A 285 -83.79 -50.43 -6.31
N LEU A 286 -82.85 -49.63 -6.79
CA LEU A 286 -82.96 -48.84 -8.01
C LEU A 286 -81.80 -49.15 -8.96
N ILE A 287 -82.05 -49.02 -10.25
CA ILE A 287 -81.05 -49.20 -11.30
C ILE A 287 -80.88 -47.86 -12.02
N ALA A 288 -79.72 -47.24 -11.88
CA ALA A 288 -79.32 -46.08 -12.68
C ALA A 288 -78.62 -46.55 -13.95
N THR A 289 -79.05 -46.03 -15.09
CA THR A 289 -78.44 -46.30 -16.39
C THR A 289 -78.21 -44.99 -17.14
N TYR A 290 -77.46 -45.09 -18.22
CA TYR A 290 -77.27 -44.00 -19.16
C TYR A 290 -77.44 -44.51 -20.58
N ASP A 291 -77.83 -43.63 -21.47
CA ASP A 291 -77.85 -43.87 -22.92
C ASP A 291 -77.41 -42.60 -23.65
N SER A 292 -77.25 -42.70 -24.98
CA SER A 292 -76.97 -41.55 -25.84
C SER A 292 -75.75 -40.71 -25.39
N LEU A 293 -74.69 -41.35 -24.87
CA LEU A 293 -73.47 -40.68 -24.43
C LEU A 293 -72.74 -40.04 -25.61
N THR A 294 -72.45 -38.75 -25.50
CA THR A 294 -71.68 -37.97 -26.46
C THR A 294 -70.53 -37.22 -25.79
N ALA A 295 -69.75 -36.48 -26.58
CA ALA A 295 -68.71 -35.56 -26.11
C ALA A 295 -69.20 -34.46 -25.14
N SER A 296 -70.49 -34.12 -25.17
CA SER A 296 -71.02 -32.94 -24.48
C SER A 296 -72.28 -33.21 -23.66
N ASN A 297 -72.87 -34.40 -23.77
CA ASN A 297 -74.09 -34.74 -23.06
C ASN A 297 -74.25 -36.26 -22.87
N VAL A 298 -75.15 -36.61 -21.97
CA VAL A 298 -75.61 -37.98 -21.74
C VAL A 298 -77.05 -37.96 -21.24
N ASN A 299 -77.85 -38.96 -21.58
CA ASN A 299 -79.16 -39.15 -20.98
C ASN A 299 -79.02 -40.05 -19.74
N LEU A 300 -79.61 -39.62 -18.62
CA LEU A 300 -79.53 -40.34 -17.36
C LEU A 300 -80.92 -40.86 -17.00
N ASN A 301 -81.03 -42.17 -16.80
CA ASN A 301 -82.30 -42.84 -16.54
C ASN A 301 -82.24 -43.59 -15.22
N CYS A 302 -83.39 -43.72 -14.56
CA CYS A 302 -83.53 -44.54 -13.36
C CYS A 302 -84.75 -45.44 -13.49
N PHE A 303 -84.57 -46.72 -13.18
CA PHE A 303 -85.63 -47.72 -13.22
C PHE A 303 -85.78 -48.40 -11.85
N ASN A 304 -87.01 -48.75 -11.50
CA ASN A 304 -87.29 -49.64 -10.38
C ASN A 304 -87.03 -51.12 -10.76
N MET A 305 -87.15 -52.04 -9.81
CA MET A 305 -86.98 -53.48 -10.08
C MET A 305 -87.99 -54.08 -11.07
N SER A 306 -89.09 -53.38 -11.33
CA SER A 306 -90.10 -53.77 -12.32
C SER A 306 -89.80 -53.23 -13.73
N GLY A 307 -88.67 -52.54 -13.91
CA GLY A 307 -88.26 -51.96 -15.20
C GLY A 307 -89.04 -50.70 -15.60
N GLN A 308 -89.78 -50.09 -14.68
CA GLN A 308 -90.49 -48.83 -14.94
C GLN A 308 -89.61 -47.65 -14.55
N GLU A 309 -89.69 -46.56 -15.32
CA GLU A 309 -89.03 -45.31 -15.02
C GLU A 309 -89.42 -44.82 -13.61
N PHE A 310 -88.42 -44.43 -12.83
CA PHE A 310 -88.57 -44.00 -11.46
C PHE A 310 -88.01 -42.59 -11.30
N ILE A 311 -88.84 -41.67 -10.82
CA ILE A 311 -88.46 -40.27 -10.64
C ILE A 311 -87.68 -40.15 -9.32
N THR A 312 -86.37 -39.92 -9.45
CA THR A 312 -85.48 -39.64 -8.32
C THR A 312 -84.31 -38.79 -8.78
N ASN A 313 -83.34 -38.48 -7.92
CA ASN A 313 -82.08 -37.85 -8.36
C ASN A 313 -81.06 -38.90 -8.79
N VAL A 314 -80.28 -38.61 -9.83
CA VAL A 314 -79.15 -39.42 -10.28
C VAL A 314 -77.88 -38.58 -10.16
N SER A 315 -76.91 -39.10 -9.41
CA SER A 315 -75.55 -38.59 -9.36
C SER A 315 -74.75 -39.21 -10.49
N ALA A 316 -74.17 -38.37 -11.35
CA ALA A 316 -73.36 -38.80 -12.48
C ALA A 316 -71.98 -38.17 -12.42
N ARG A 317 -70.95 -38.99 -12.66
CA ARG A 317 -69.54 -38.58 -12.76
C ARG A 317 -68.97 -39.08 -14.07
N VAL A 318 -68.48 -38.17 -14.90
CA VAL A 318 -67.87 -38.50 -16.19
C VAL A 318 -66.43 -38.00 -16.22
N SER A 319 -65.55 -38.77 -16.86
CA SER A 319 -64.15 -38.43 -17.06
C SER A 319 -63.77 -38.56 -18.53
N GLY A 320 -62.86 -37.72 -19.00
CA GLY A 320 -62.45 -37.69 -20.40
C GLY A 320 -61.29 -36.73 -20.67
N ARG A 321 -61.10 -36.39 -21.95
CA ARG A 321 -60.17 -35.33 -22.38
C ARG A 321 -60.95 -34.06 -22.70
N TRP A 322 -60.56 -32.91 -22.18
CA TRP A 322 -61.21 -31.65 -22.55
C TRP A 322 -60.68 -31.14 -23.90
N ALA A 323 -61.51 -30.40 -24.64
CA ALA A 323 -61.09 -29.76 -25.87
C ALA A 323 -60.30 -28.48 -25.54
N ALA A 324 -59.06 -28.39 -26.04
CA ALA A 324 -58.31 -27.14 -26.00
C ALA A 324 -59.05 -26.08 -26.83
N GLU A 325 -59.18 -24.87 -26.28
CA GLU A 325 -59.61 -23.68 -27.04
C GLU A 325 -58.54 -23.26 -28.05
#